data_AF-A0A9D2IMH1-F1
#
_entry.id   AF-A0A9D2IMH1-F1
#
_cell.length_a   1.000
_cell.length_b   1.000
_cell.length_c   1.000
_cell.angle_alpha   90.00
_cell.angle_beta   90.00
_cell.angle_gamma   90.00
#
_symmetry.space_group_name_H-M   'P 1'
#
loop_
_entity.id
_entity.type
_entity.pdbx_description
1 polymer ?
#
loop_
_entity_poly.entity_id
_entity_poly.type
_entity_poly.pdbx_seq_one_letter_code
_entity_poly.pdbx_strand_id
1 'polypeptide(L)'
;MSRGNKKDIAGENNIVLEGNGRIEAAKSLGFNAMPCIRLDFLSKEQQRAYIIAHNALNLETGFNEIDLMRELQELQSYDFSALGVDTEKYFAKLDSLQTKELKPYNKVHYLVTLDINLNDRVADIIKQLHNMEGIEVESSLDEN
;
A
#
# COMPACT_ATOMS: atom_id res chain seq x y z
N MET A 1 -7.46 32.44 8.88
CA MET A 1 -6.74 31.15 8.96
C MET A 1 -5.97 30.95 7.67
N SER A 2 -4.64 31.16 7.70
CA SER A 2 -3.76 30.84 6.58
C SER A 2 -3.79 29.32 6.39
N ARG A 3 -4.56 28.82 5.42
CA ARG A 3 -4.34 27.46 4.91
C ARG A 3 -2.91 27.46 4.39
N GLY A 4 -2.00 26.77 5.09
CA GLY A 4 -0.61 26.68 4.67
C GLY A 4 -0.59 26.16 3.24
N ASN A 5 -0.11 26.98 2.30
CA ASN A 5 0.08 26.56 0.92
C ASN A 5 1.20 25.51 0.90
N LYS A 6 0.83 24.23 1.05
CA LYS A 6 1.76 23.11 0.93
C LYS A 6 2.27 23.11 -0.50
N LYS A 7 3.55 23.43 -0.68
CA LYS A 7 4.20 23.47 -2.00
C LYS A 7 4.58 22.06 -2.43
N ASP A 8 4.53 21.80 -3.73
CA ASP A 8 5.07 20.57 -4.32
C ASP A 8 6.60 20.60 -4.32
N ILE A 9 7.24 19.44 -4.30
CA ILE A 9 8.69 19.33 -4.19
C ILE A 9 9.21 18.45 -5.32
N ALA A 10 10.20 18.97 -6.04
CA ALA A 10 10.81 18.29 -7.16
C ALA A 10 12.34 18.32 -7.06
N GLY A 11 12.97 17.22 -7.47
CA GLY A 11 14.42 17.10 -7.62
C GLY A 11 14.86 17.28 -9.06
N GLU A 12 16.08 16.85 -9.32
CA GLU A 12 16.72 16.95 -10.63
C GLU A 12 15.82 16.32 -11.72
N ASN A 13 15.87 16.85 -12.96
CA ASN A 13 15.07 16.37 -14.09
C ASN A 13 13.55 16.33 -13.87
N ASN A 14 13.01 17.21 -13.00
CA ASN A 14 11.59 17.28 -12.66
C ASN A 14 11.04 16.00 -12.00
N ILE A 15 11.88 15.20 -11.37
CA ILE A 15 11.43 14.08 -10.55
C ILE A 15 10.61 14.64 -9.38
N VAL A 16 9.35 14.23 -9.27
CA VAL A 16 8.48 14.63 -8.16
C VAL A 16 8.90 13.87 -6.90
N LEU A 17 9.29 14.59 -5.87
CA LEU A 17 9.66 14.04 -4.56
C LEU A 17 8.45 14.06 -3.62
N GLU A 18 7.61 15.10 -3.70
CA GLU A 18 6.35 15.19 -2.97
C GLU A 18 5.27 15.90 -3.78
N GLY A 19 4.01 15.53 -3.51
CA GLY A 19 2.86 16.25 -4.06
C GLY A 19 2.25 15.64 -5.31
N ASN A 20 2.55 14.37 -5.62
CA ASN A 20 1.97 13.66 -6.77
C ASN A 20 0.45 13.86 -6.91
N GLY A 21 -0.32 13.76 -5.82
CA GLY A 21 -1.77 14.00 -5.87
C GLY A 21 -2.17 15.42 -6.28
N ARG A 22 -1.41 16.45 -5.87
CA ARG A 22 -1.67 17.84 -6.28
C ARG A 22 -1.28 18.07 -7.74
N ILE A 23 -0.19 17.45 -8.19
CA ILE A 23 0.23 17.50 -9.59
C ILE A 23 -0.79 16.84 -10.50
N GLU A 24 -1.32 15.67 -10.15
CA GLU A 24 -2.36 15.00 -10.93
C GLU A 24 -3.67 15.78 -10.96
N ALA A 25 -4.05 16.42 -9.83
CA ALA A 25 -5.19 17.33 -9.81
C ALA A 25 -4.97 18.56 -10.70
N ALA A 26 -3.78 19.17 -10.66
CA ALA A 26 -3.43 20.31 -11.50
C ALA A 26 -3.45 19.95 -12.99
N LYS A 27 -2.92 18.77 -13.36
CA LYS A 27 -3.02 18.22 -14.73
C LYS A 27 -4.48 18.08 -15.17
N SER A 28 -5.33 17.54 -14.31
CA SER A 28 -6.77 17.37 -14.58
C SER A 28 -7.49 18.71 -14.79
N LEU A 29 -6.97 19.79 -14.21
CA LEU A 29 -7.47 21.16 -14.37
C LEU A 29 -6.82 21.92 -15.54
N GLY A 30 -5.98 21.27 -16.34
CA GLY A 30 -5.34 21.86 -17.53
C GLY A 30 -4.12 22.75 -17.22
N PHE A 31 -3.53 22.63 -16.02
CA PHE A 31 -2.28 23.32 -15.72
C PHE A 31 -1.10 22.64 -16.45
N ASN A 32 -0.34 23.44 -17.21
CA ASN A 32 0.87 22.98 -17.91
C ASN A 32 2.14 23.10 -17.05
N ALA A 33 2.09 23.86 -15.95
CA ALA A 33 3.19 24.05 -15.02
C ALA A 33 2.66 24.36 -13.62
N MET A 34 3.40 23.95 -12.59
CA MET A 34 3.10 24.20 -11.19
C MET A 34 4.34 24.71 -10.45
N PRO A 35 4.19 25.63 -9.48
CA PRO A 35 5.31 26.08 -8.68
C PRO A 35 5.75 24.98 -7.70
N CYS A 36 7.00 24.54 -7.83
CA CYS A 36 7.61 23.55 -6.95
C CYS A 36 8.82 24.13 -6.21
N ILE A 37 9.08 23.63 -4.99
CA ILE A 37 10.39 23.78 -4.33
C ILE A 37 11.36 22.81 -5.01
N ARG A 38 12.56 23.30 -5.34
CA ARG A 38 13.61 22.52 -6.03
C ARG A 38 14.65 22.04 -5.04
N LEU A 39 14.89 20.73 -5.01
CA LEU A 39 15.95 20.09 -4.20
C LEU A 39 17.09 19.57 -5.07
N ASP A 40 17.43 20.31 -6.13
CA ASP A 40 18.43 19.92 -7.14
C ASP A 40 19.86 19.85 -6.59
N PHE A 41 20.09 20.47 -5.42
CA PHE A 41 21.37 20.44 -4.71
C PHE A 41 21.60 19.15 -3.91
N LEU A 42 20.56 18.31 -3.75
CA LEU A 42 20.68 17.02 -3.07
C LEU A 42 21.16 15.96 -4.04
N SER A 43 22.04 15.05 -3.57
CA SER A 43 22.39 13.84 -4.32
C SER A 43 21.16 12.96 -4.53
N LYS A 44 21.26 11.99 -5.45
CA LYS A 44 20.18 11.03 -5.70
C LYS A 44 19.82 10.24 -4.44
N GLU A 45 20.83 9.82 -3.68
CA GLU A 45 20.62 9.14 -2.39
C GLU A 45 19.91 10.04 -1.39
N GLN A 46 20.28 11.33 -1.30
CA GLN A 46 19.65 12.30 -0.40
C GLN A 46 18.20 12.61 -0.80
N GLN A 47 17.90 12.71 -2.11
CA GLN A 47 16.51 12.89 -2.59
C GLN A 47 15.65 11.66 -2.26
N ARG A 48 16.20 10.44 -2.39
CA ARG A 48 15.51 9.21 -1.97
C ARG A 48 15.29 9.18 -0.46
N ALA A 49 16.30 9.52 0.33
CA ALA A 49 16.18 9.58 1.78
C ALA A 49 15.11 10.59 2.23
N TYR A 50 15.02 11.73 1.53
CA TYR A 50 13.97 12.72 1.74
C TYR A 50 12.56 12.15 1.49
N ILE A 51 12.35 11.44 0.37
CA ILE A 51 11.07 10.78 0.06
C ILE A 51 10.68 9.80 1.17
N ILE A 52 11.63 8.94 1.57
CA ILE A 52 11.42 7.95 2.63
C ILE A 52 11.03 8.62 3.94
N ALA A 53 11.75 9.66 4.35
CA ALA A 53 11.45 10.39 5.58
C ALA A 53 10.07 11.05 5.55
N HIS A 54 9.73 11.70 4.44
CA HIS A 54 8.40 12.28 4.27
C HIS A 54 7.29 11.22 4.32
N ASN A 55 7.49 10.08 3.66
CA ASN A 55 6.52 8.99 3.65
C ASN A 55 6.36 8.36 5.03
N ALA A 56 7.46 8.10 5.74
CA ALA A 56 7.46 7.58 7.10
C ALA A 56 6.68 8.49 8.07
N LEU A 57 6.84 9.81 7.94
CA LEU A 57 6.13 10.79 8.76
C LEU A 57 4.64 10.92 8.41
N ASN A 58 4.20 10.45 7.23
CA ASN A 58 2.81 10.55 6.76
C ASN A 58 2.13 9.18 6.59
N LEU A 59 2.65 8.10 7.17
CA LEU A 59 2.07 6.75 7.06
C LEU A 59 0.58 6.68 7.41
N GLU A 60 0.13 7.50 8.37
CA GLU A 60 -1.28 7.60 8.79
C GLU A 60 -2.23 8.12 7.69
N THR A 61 -1.70 8.65 6.59
CA THR A 61 -2.49 9.19 5.47
C THR A 61 -2.74 8.20 4.33
N GLY A 62 -2.48 6.90 4.56
CA GLY A 62 -2.74 5.83 3.60
C GLY A 62 -1.56 5.52 2.66
N PHE A 63 -0.34 5.95 3.01
CA PHE A 63 0.86 5.53 2.29
C PHE A 63 1.14 4.03 2.51
N ASN A 64 1.63 3.36 1.46
CA ASN A 64 1.90 1.93 1.50
C ASN A 64 3.15 1.64 2.33
N GLU A 65 2.93 1.10 3.52
CA GLU A 65 3.99 0.72 4.45
C GLU A 65 4.96 -0.31 3.84
N ILE A 66 4.47 -1.19 2.94
CA ILE A 66 5.32 -2.19 2.27
C ILE A 66 6.33 -1.52 1.34
N ASP A 67 5.90 -0.51 0.57
CA ASP A 67 6.80 0.21 -0.34
C ASP A 67 7.85 1.00 0.44
N LEU A 68 7.46 1.63 1.56
CA LEU A 68 8.40 2.30 2.47
C LEU A 68 9.46 1.34 3.02
N MET A 69 9.04 0.16 3.48
CA MET A 69 9.95 -0.85 4.04
C MET A 69 10.95 -1.35 2.98
N ARG A 70 10.51 -1.52 1.72
CA ARG A 70 11.41 -1.86 0.61
C ARG A 70 12.44 -0.77 0.35
N GLU A 71 12.02 0.49 0.29
CA GLU A 71 12.94 1.62 0.05
C GLU A 71 13.96 1.78 1.20
N LEU A 72 13.52 1.58 2.46
CA LEU A 72 14.41 1.54 3.62
C LEU A 72 15.43 0.39 3.52
N GLN A 73 15.03 -0.77 3.00
CA GLN A 73 15.94 -1.90 2.77
C GLN A 73 17.01 -1.58 1.72
N GLU A 74 16.66 -0.86 0.66
CA GLU A 74 17.61 -0.44 -0.38
C GLU A 74 18.63 0.59 0.12
N LEU A 75 18.26 1.38 1.14
CA LEU A 75 19.10 2.42 1.74
C LEU A 75 19.53 2.10 3.19
N GLN A 76 19.76 0.83 3.50
CA GLN A 76 20.16 0.38 4.85
C GLN A 76 21.43 1.03 5.40
N SER A 77 22.36 1.46 4.53
CA SER A 77 23.60 2.11 4.94
C SER A 77 23.47 3.62 5.18
N TYR A 78 22.32 4.21 4.86
CA TYR A 78 22.08 5.65 5.04
C TYR A 78 21.63 5.96 6.46
N ASP A 79 22.20 7.00 7.06
CA ASP A 79 21.80 7.46 8.38
C ASP A 79 20.59 8.40 8.30
N PHE A 80 19.43 7.89 8.73
CA PHE A 80 18.19 8.64 8.77
C PHE A 80 17.93 9.37 10.10
N SER A 81 18.83 9.27 11.09
CA SER A 81 18.65 9.89 12.40
C SER A 81 18.43 11.41 12.30
N ALA A 82 19.19 12.07 11.41
CA ALA A 82 19.07 13.49 11.12
C ALA A 82 17.73 13.88 10.46
N LEU A 83 17.01 12.92 9.88
CA LEU A 83 15.69 13.09 9.27
C LEU A 83 14.55 12.74 10.25
N GLY A 84 14.88 12.32 11.47
CA GLY A 84 13.90 11.96 12.51
C GLY A 84 13.16 10.65 12.24
N VAL A 85 13.70 9.77 11.39
CA VAL A 85 13.11 8.46 11.12
C VAL A 85 13.77 7.41 12.01
N ASP A 86 12.98 6.77 12.86
CA ASP A 86 13.39 5.61 13.65
C ASP A 86 13.38 4.36 12.76
N THR A 87 14.53 4.06 12.14
CA THR A 87 14.68 2.94 11.22
C THR A 87 14.69 1.59 11.92
N GLU A 88 15.16 1.53 13.18
CA GLU A 88 15.19 0.30 13.98
C GLU A 88 13.78 -0.28 14.18
N LYS A 89 12.79 0.59 14.43
CA LYS A 89 11.38 0.20 14.50
C LYS A 89 10.90 -0.52 13.23
N TYR A 90 11.26 -0.02 12.05
CA TYR A 90 10.83 -0.61 10.78
C TYR A 90 11.59 -1.89 10.45
N PHE A 91 12.88 -1.97 10.75
CA PHE A 91 13.67 -3.18 10.55
C PHE A 91 13.22 -4.32 11.48
N ALA A 92 12.97 -4.04 12.75
CA ALA A 92 12.41 -5.03 13.68
C ALA A 92 11.06 -5.59 13.18
N LYS A 93 10.23 -4.73 12.58
CA LYS A 93 8.97 -5.16 11.94
C LYS A 93 9.22 -6.02 10.70
N LEU A 94 10.18 -5.66 9.85
CA LEU A 94 10.54 -6.46 8.68
C LEU A 94 11.02 -7.86 9.06
N ASP A 95 11.90 -7.95 10.06
CA ASP A 95 12.39 -9.21 10.60
C ASP A 95 11.25 -10.07 11.15
N SER A 96 10.29 -9.44 11.85
CA SER A 96 9.11 -10.15 12.37
C SER A 96 8.19 -10.70 11.27
N LEU A 97 8.13 -10.06 10.11
CA LEU A 97 7.35 -10.51 8.95
C LEU A 97 8.06 -11.65 8.20
N GLN A 98 9.39 -11.59 8.09
CA GLN A 98 10.20 -12.63 7.44
C GLN A 98 10.31 -13.90 8.28
N THR A 99 10.31 -13.75 9.62
CA THR A 99 10.38 -14.87 10.57
C THR A 99 9.02 -15.48 10.90
N LYS A 100 7.93 -14.86 10.45
CA LYS A 100 6.58 -15.42 10.63
C LYS A 100 6.47 -16.64 9.73
N GLU A 101 6.72 -17.82 10.30
CA GLU A 101 6.40 -19.09 9.65
C GLU A 101 4.95 -19.03 9.19
N LEU A 102 4.74 -19.13 7.88
CA LEU A 102 3.42 -19.33 7.31
C LEU A 102 2.93 -20.67 7.84
N LYS A 103 2.05 -20.64 8.85
CA LYS A 103 1.33 -21.84 9.24
C LYS A 103 0.59 -22.33 7.99
N PRO A 104 0.78 -23.58 7.55
CA PRO A 104 0.02 -24.10 6.44
C PRO A 104 -1.47 -23.94 6.75
N TYR A 105 -2.19 -23.28 5.84
CA TYR A 105 -3.64 -23.16 5.98
C TYR A 105 -4.24 -24.55 5.84
N ASN A 106 -4.73 -25.10 6.95
CA ASN A 106 -5.37 -26.42 6.94
C ASN A 106 -6.82 -26.37 6.45
N LYS A 107 -7.45 -25.18 6.45
CA LYS A 107 -8.80 -24.91 5.94
C LYS A 107 -8.86 -23.52 5.30
N VAL A 108 -9.68 -23.36 4.26
CA VAL A 108 -9.97 -22.07 3.62
C VAL A 108 -11.48 -21.92 3.51
N HIS A 109 -12.01 -20.76 3.88
CA HIS A 109 -13.43 -20.43 3.77
C HIS A 109 -13.65 -19.51 2.57
N TYR A 110 -14.60 -19.87 1.71
CA TYR A 110 -15.01 -19.05 0.57
C TYR A 110 -16.45 -18.59 0.78
N LEU A 111 -16.67 -17.27 0.74
CA LEU A 111 -18.01 -16.68 0.71
C LEU A 111 -18.37 -16.39 -0.75
N VAL A 112 -19.44 -17.01 -1.24
CA VAL A 112 -19.92 -16.84 -2.61
C VAL A 112 -21.29 -16.18 -2.58
N THR A 113 -21.43 -15.03 -3.23
CA THR A 113 -22.70 -14.32 -3.38
C THR A 113 -23.11 -14.32 -4.85
N LEU A 114 -24.36 -14.65 -5.11
CA LEU A 114 -24.87 -14.94 -6.45
C LEU A 114 -26.22 -14.23 -6.65
N ASP A 115 -26.58 -13.99 -7.90
CA ASP A 115 -27.90 -13.47 -8.23
C ASP A 115 -28.98 -14.52 -7.93
N ILE A 116 -30.09 -14.11 -7.31
CA ILE A 116 -31.20 -14.98 -6.93
C ILE A 116 -31.81 -15.74 -8.12
N ASN A 117 -31.72 -15.18 -9.32
CA ASN A 117 -32.26 -15.80 -10.54
C ASN A 117 -31.44 -17.01 -11.01
N LEU A 118 -30.25 -17.24 -10.43
CA LEU A 118 -29.40 -18.39 -10.75
C LEU A 118 -29.60 -19.57 -9.79
N ASN A 119 -30.54 -19.47 -8.84
CA ASN A 119 -30.70 -20.42 -7.74
C ASN A 119 -30.76 -21.89 -8.22
N ASP A 120 -31.55 -22.19 -9.24
CA ASP A 120 -31.71 -23.56 -9.75
C ASP A 120 -30.40 -24.13 -10.29
N ARG A 121 -29.61 -23.31 -10.99
CA ARG A 121 -28.30 -23.71 -11.54
C ARG A 121 -27.26 -23.88 -10.45
N VAL A 122 -27.36 -23.10 -9.37
CA VAL A 122 -26.42 -23.10 -8.25
C VAL A 122 -26.69 -24.27 -7.32
N ALA A 123 -27.95 -24.69 -7.16
CA ALA A 123 -28.32 -25.85 -6.35
C ALA A 123 -27.59 -27.12 -6.77
N ASP A 124 -27.44 -27.35 -8.09
CA ASP A 124 -26.70 -28.51 -8.61
C ASP A 124 -25.20 -28.41 -8.31
N ILE A 125 -24.63 -27.21 -8.36
CA ILE A 125 -23.21 -26.97 -8.04
C ILE A 125 -22.97 -27.19 -6.53
N ILE A 126 -23.86 -26.71 -5.67
CA ILE A 126 -23.79 -26.92 -4.22
C ILE A 126 -23.81 -28.41 -3.89
N LYS A 127 -24.70 -29.19 -4.52
CA LYS A 127 -24.74 -30.65 -4.37
C LYS A 127 -23.45 -31.33 -4.83
N GLN A 128 -22.86 -30.86 -5.94
CA GLN A 128 -21.56 -31.37 -6.40
C GLN A 128 -20.46 -31.08 -5.37
N LEU A 129 -20.44 -29.88 -4.78
CA LEU A 129 -19.47 -29.49 -3.76
C LEU A 129 -19.60 -30.33 -2.48
N HIS A 130 -20.82 -30.63 -2.01
CA HIS A 130 -21.04 -31.51 -0.86
C HIS A 130 -20.48 -32.93 -1.05
N ASN A 131 -20.42 -33.42 -2.29
CA ASN A 131 -19.91 -34.77 -2.59
C ASN A 131 -18.39 -34.83 -2.73
N MET A 132 -17.69 -33.70 -2.67
CA MET A 132 -16.23 -33.66 -2.76
C MET A 132 -15.61 -33.91 -1.38
N GLU A 133 -14.61 -34.79 -1.33
CA GLU A 133 -13.90 -35.12 -0.10
C GLU A 133 -13.21 -33.88 0.50
N GLY A 134 -13.43 -33.64 1.79
CA GLY A 134 -12.81 -32.53 2.52
C GLY A 134 -13.48 -31.16 2.32
N ILE A 135 -14.63 -31.09 1.64
CA ILE A 135 -15.42 -29.86 1.51
C ILE A 135 -16.59 -29.87 2.50
N GLU A 136 -16.65 -28.81 3.31
CA GLU A 136 -17.80 -28.47 4.16
C GLU A 136 -18.51 -27.29 3.51
N VAL A 137 -19.80 -27.43 3.16
CA VAL A 137 -20.62 -26.35 2.61
C VAL A 137 -21.72 -26.04 3.62
N GLU A 138 -21.87 -24.75 3.94
CA GLU A 138 -23.02 -24.21 4.67
C GLU A 138 -23.80 -23.33 3.70
N SER A 139 -25.08 -23.66 3.45
CA SER A 139 -25.93 -22.90 2.56
C SER A 139 -27.22 -22.49 3.25
N SER A 140 -27.65 -21.23 3.02
CA SER A 140 -28.99 -20.78 3.44
C SER A 140 -30.14 -21.47 2.67
N LEU A 141 -29.81 -22.28 1.66
CA LEU A 141 -30.78 -23.10 0.92
C LEU A 141 -31.05 -24.45 1.59
N ASP A 142 -30.27 -24.84 2.60
CA ASP A 142 -30.37 -26.16 3.24
C ASP A 142 -31.57 -26.27 4.21
N GLU A 143 -32.32 -25.19 4.44
CA GLU A 143 -33.44 -25.12 5.40
C GLU A 143 -34.86 -25.19 4.77
N ASN A 144 -35.06 -25.77 3.58
CA ASN A 144 -36.41 -26.03 3.05
C ASN A 144 -36.61 -27.43 2.46
#